data_AF-A0A809QC23-F1
#
_entry.id   AF-A0A809QC23-F1
#
_cell.length_a   1.000
_cell.length_b   1.000
_cell.length_c   1.000
_cell.angle_alpha   90.00
_cell.angle_beta   90.00
_cell.angle_gamma   90.00
#
_symmetry.space_group_name_H-M   'P 1'
#
loop_
_entity.id
_entity.type
_entity.pdbx_description
1 polymer ?
#
loop_
_entity_poly.entity_id
_entity_poly.type
_entity_poly.pdbx_seq_one_letter_code
_entity_poly.pdbx_strand_id
1 'polypeptide(L)'
;MSSFETLVIYFLSTMCAINIYVSYCILSSDYYGPAQKAFQFFLIWLLPLLGSLFCYSLAKPSLGRKINVSEDIPEYPGVGLQGLDH
;
A
#
# COMPACT_ATOMS: atom_id res chain seq x y z
N MET A 1 -2.57 1.44 16.75
CA MET A 1 -3.66 1.55 15.77
C MET A 1 -4.79 2.28 16.46
N SER A 2 -5.27 3.39 15.87
CA SER A 2 -6.38 4.16 16.44
C SER A 2 -7.70 3.37 16.34
N SER A 3 -8.69 3.71 17.18
CA SER A 3 -10.03 3.14 17.10
C SER A 3 -10.68 3.40 15.73
N PHE A 4 -10.38 4.56 15.12
CA PHE A 4 -10.83 4.91 13.79
C PHE A 4 -10.22 4.00 12.71
N GLU A 5 -8.89 3.79 12.72
CA GLU A 5 -8.22 2.86 11.80
C GLU A 5 -8.80 1.45 11.91
N THR A 6 -9.05 1.00 13.13
CA THR A 6 -9.62 -0.32 13.40
C THR A 6 -11.04 -0.45 12.83
N LEU A 7 -11.88 0.57 12.97
CA LEU A 7 -13.23 0.61 12.40
C LEU A 7 -13.17 0.58 10.86
N VAL A 8 -12.28 1.37 10.26
CA VAL A 8 -12.08 1.39 8.80
C VAL A 8 -11.67 0.01 8.29
N ILE A 9 -10.74 -0.67 8.97
CA ILE A 9 -10.30 -2.02 8.59
C ILE A 9 -11.46 -3.02 8.65
N TYR A 10 -12.26 -3.01 9.73
CA TYR A 10 -13.43 -3.89 9.83
C TYR A 10 -14.47 -3.61 8.76
N PHE A 11 -14.73 -2.34 8.47
CA PHE A 11 -15.65 -1.94 7.42
C PHE A 11 -15.19 -2.45 6.05
N LEU A 12 -13.92 -2.23 5.68
CA LEU A 12 -13.34 -2.69 4.42
C LEU A 12 -13.33 -4.22 4.33
N SER A 13 -12.99 -4.92 5.42
CA SER A 13 -13.02 -6.38 5.48
C SER A 13 -14.43 -6.93 5.26
N THR A 14 -15.44 -6.31 5.88
CA THR A 14 -16.85 -6.70 5.72
C THR A 14 -17.33 -6.48 4.27
N MET A 15 -17.00 -5.33 3.68
CA MET A 15 -17.32 -5.06 2.27
C MET A 15 -16.65 -6.07 1.34
N CYS A 16 -15.40 -6.45 1.60
CA CYS A 16 -14.70 -7.48 0.84
C CYS A 16 -15.40 -8.85 0.97
N ALA A 17 -15.76 -9.26 2.19
CA ALA A 17 -16.46 -10.52 2.44
C ALA A 17 -17.81 -10.59 1.72
N ILE A 18 -18.59 -9.50 1.70
CA ILE A 18 -19.86 -9.41 0.97
C ILE A 18 -19.63 -9.57 -0.54
N ASN A 19 -18.64 -8.88 -1.11
CA ASN A 19 -18.34 -9.00 -2.54
C ASN A 19 -17.94 -10.43 -2.92
N ILE A 20 -17.19 -11.13 -2.08
CA ILE A 20 -16.83 -12.55 -2.28
C ILE A 20 -18.08 -13.43 -2.18
N TYR A 21 -18.95 -13.20 -1.19
CA TYR A 21 -20.18 -13.97 -1.04
C TYR A 21 -21.12 -13.80 -2.23
N VAL A 22 -21.38 -12.57 -2.67
CA VAL A 22 -22.21 -12.30 -3.85
C VAL A 22 -21.58 -12.92 -5.10
N SER A 23 -20.25 -12.84 -5.21
CA SER A 23 -19.50 -13.49 -6.28
C SER A 23 -19.74 -15.00 -6.34
N TYR A 24 -19.69 -15.66 -5.19
CA TYR A 24 -19.99 -17.09 -5.06
C TYR A 24 -21.44 -17.43 -5.43
N CYS A 25 -22.41 -16.62 -4.98
CA CYS A 25 -23.82 -16.79 -5.33
C CYS A 25 -24.06 -16.68 -6.84
N ILE A 26 -23.39 -15.75 -7.52
CA ILE A 26 -23.49 -15.58 -8.98
C ILE A 26 -22.86 -16.76 -9.71
N LEU A 27 -21.68 -17.24 -9.28
CA LEU A 27 -21.06 -18.43 -9.88
C LEU A 27 -21.96 -19.65 -9.78
N SER A 28 -22.51 -19.87 -8.58
CA SER A 28 -23.36 -21.03 -8.25
C SER A 28 -24.76 -20.98 -8.87
N SER A 29 -25.18 -19.82 -9.38
CA SER A 29 -26.50 -19.65 -9.96
C SER A 29 -26.53 -20.04 -11.43
N ASP A 30 -27.38 -21.00 -11.80
CA ASP A 30 -27.61 -21.37 -13.21
C ASP A 30 -28.53 -20.40 -13.96
N TYR A 31 -29.08 -19.41 -13.24
CA TYR A 31 -30.01 -18.43 -13.81
C TYR A 31 -29.34 -17.45 -14.79
N TYR A 32 -28.05 -17.17 -14.61
CA TYR A 32 -27.32 -16.16 -15.38
C TYR A 32 -26.48 -16.78 -16.49
N GLY A 33 -26.60 -16.25 -17.71
CA GLY A 33 -25.69 -16.60 -18.80
C GLY A 33 -24.24 -16.18 -18.52
N PRO A 34 -23.24 -16.82 -19.16
CA PRO A 34 -21.82 -16.59 -18.87
C PRO A 34 -21.38 -15.13 -19.11
N ALA A 35 -21.89 -14.47 -20.15
CA ALA A 35 -21.61 -13.05 -20.42
C ALA A 35 -22.19 -12.12 -19.33
N GLN A 36 -23.36 -12.45 -18.79
CA GLN A 36 -24.02 -11.67 -17.74
C GLN A 36 -23.31 -11.82 -16.40
N LYS A 37 -22.84 -13.04 -16.09
CA LYS A 37 -21.97 -13.30 -14.93
C LYS A 37 -20.68 -12.48 -15.01
N ALA A 38 -20.02 -12.47 -16.16
CA ALA A 38 -18.79 -11.69 -16.37
C ALA A 38 -18.99 -10.19 -16.14
N PHE A 39 -20.09 -9.62 -16.65
CA PHE A 39 -20.43 -8.21 -16.43
C PHE A 39 -20.74 -7.90 -14.95
N GLN A 40 -21.45 -8.79 -14.26
CA GLN A 40 -21.69 -8.64 -12.82
C GLN A 40 -20.40 -8.69 -12.01
N PHE A 41 -19.48 -9.62 -12.31
CA PHE A 41 -18.16 -9.65 -11.66
C PHE A 41 -17.39 -8.37 -11.88
N PHE A 42 -17.39 -7.87 -13.11
CA PHE A 42 -16.73 -6.62 -13.44
C PHE A 42 -17.28 -5.47 -12.58
N LEU A 43 -18.60 -5.33 -12.47
CA LEU A 43 -19.23 -4.27 -11.67
C LEU A 43 -18.96 -4.41 -10.16
N ILE A 44 -19.06 -5.63 -9.61
CA ILE A 44 -18.83 -5.91 -8.18
C ILE A 44 -17.40 -5.52 -7.78
N TRP A 45 -16.42 -5.87 -8.61
CA TRP A 45 -15.01 -5.65 -8.32
C TRP A 45 -14.49 -4.28 -8.78
N LEU A 46 -15.24 -3.55 -9.60
CA LEU A 46 -14.84 -2.22 -10.08
C LEU A 46 -14.64 -1.25 -8.92
N LEU A 47 -15.56 -1.21 -7.95
CA LEU A 47 -15.49 -0.27 -6.84
C LEU A 47 -14.29 -0.54 -5.90
N PRO A 48 -14.01 -1.78 -5.46
CA PRO A 48 -12.78 -2.12 -4.75
C PRO A 48 -11.49 -1.76 -5.53
N LEU A 49 -11.47 -2.00 -6.85
CA LEU A 49 -10.32 -1.68 -7.70
C LEU A 49 -10.09 -0.17 -7.82
N LEU A 50 -11.15 0.61 -8.02
CA LEU A 50 -11.04 2.07 -8.06
C LEU A 50 -10.63 2.64 -6.70
N GLY A 51 -11.16 2.10 -5.61
CA GLY A 51 -10.78 2.49 -4.26
C GLY A 51 -9.29 2.23 -3.97
N SER A 52 -8.78 1.05 -4.32
CA SER A 52 -7.37 0.72 -4.12
C SER A 52 -6.45 1.58 -5.01
N LEU A 53 -6.83 1.84 -6.26
CA LEU A 53 -6.10 2.71 -7.18
C LEU A 53 -6.06 4.16 -6.69
N PHE A 54 -7.16 4.65 -6.13
CA PHE A 54 -7.24 5.98 -5.53
C PHE A 54 -6.34 6.09 -4.31
N CYS A 55 -6.42 5.13 -3.38
CA CYS A 55 -5.54 5.06 -2.21
C CYS A 55 -4.06 5.00 -2.64
N TYR A 56 -3.71 4.18 -3.64
CA TYR A 56 -2.36 4.09 -4.17
C TYR A 56 -1.87 5.43 -4.75
N SER A 57 -2.73 6.13 -5.48
CA SER A 57 -2.38 7.41 -6.10
C SER A 57 -2.09 8.49 -5.04
N LEU A 58 -2.83 8.49 -3.94
CA LEU A 58 -2.60 9.41 -2.82
C LEU A 58 -1.44 8.98 -1.92
N ALA A 59 -1.19 7.68 -1.79
CA ALA A 59 -0.13 7.14 -0.96
C ALA A 59 1.26 7.24 -1.57
N LYS A 60 1.40 7.69 -2.84
CA LYS A 60 2.71 7.87 -3.49
C LYS A 60 3.60 8.77 -2.62
N PRO A 61 4.66 8.24 -2.00
CA PRO A 61 5.62 9.08 -1.32
C PRO A 61 6.29 9.95 -2.38
N SER A 62 6.35 11.26 -2.14
CA SER A 62 7.19 12.16 -2.92
C SER A 62 8.63 11.62 -2.83
N LEU A 63 9.12 11.04 -3.93
CA LEU A 63 10.49 10.56 -4.14
C LEU A 63 11.54 11.71 -4.10
N GLY A 64 11.24 12.80 -3.39
CA GLY A 64 12.06 13.99 -3.21
C GLY A 64 12.56 14.15 -1.78
N ARG A 65 12.75 13.06 -1.02
CA ARG A 65 13.60 13.14 0.17
C ARG A 65 15.04 13.28 -0.32
N LYS A 66 15.49 14.53 -0.48
CA LYS A 66 16.90 14.88 -0.61
C LYS A 66 17.65 14.10 0.46
N ILE A 67 18.51 13.19 0.03
CA ILE A 67 19.56 12.65 0.88
C ILE A 67 20.44 13.87 1.19
N ASN A 68 20.19 14.55 2.31
CA ASN A 68 21.23 15.34 2.94
C ASN A 68 22.21 14.30 3.45
N VAL A 69 23.18 13.95 2.61
CA VAL A 69 24.44 13.39 3.09
C VAL A 69 25.03 14.53 3.92
N SER A 70 24.64 14.62 5.20
CA SER A 70 25.52 15.22 6.18
C SER A 70 26.79 14.39 6.07
N GLU A 71 27.80 15.01 5.49
CA GLU A 71 29.19 14.63 5.66
C GLU A 71 29.51 14.66 7.15
N ASP A 72 29.10 13.63 7.89
CA ASP A 72 29.72 13.24 9.15
C ASP A 72 31.09 12.63 8.79
N ILE A 73 32.02 13.50 8.36
CA ILE A 73 33.44 13.18 8.33
C ILE A 73 33.90 13.31 9.78
N PRO A 74 34.30 12.22 10.47
CA PRO A 74 34.92 12.36 11.78
C PRO A 74 36.25 13.09 11.61
N GLU A 75 36.32 14.30 12.17
CA GLU A 75 37.56 15.04 12.36
C GLU A 75 38.43 14.25 13.35
N TYR A 76 39.44 13.52 12.86
CA TYR A 76 40.39 12.81 13.72
C TYR A 76 41.34 13.83 14.35
N PRO A 77 41.33 14.03 15.68
CA PRO A 77 42.32 14.85 16.34
C PRO A 77 43.54 13.99 16.66
N GLY A 78 44.69 14.37 16.11
CA GLY A 78 45.98 13.98 16.66
C GLY A 78 46.67 12.80 15.97
N VAL A 79 47.48 13.11 14.97
CA VAL A 79 48.79 12.45 14.83
C VAL A 79 49.83 13.56 14.92
N GLY A 80 50.39 13.72 16.12
CA GLY A 80 51.51 14.61 16.35
C GLY A 80 52.71 14.13 15.54
N LEU A 81 53.13 14.92 14.55
CA LEU A 81 54.46 14.83 13.96
C LEU A 81 55.46 15.40 14.98
N GLN A 82 55.73 14.65 16.03
CA GLN A 82 56.84 14.88 16.96
C GLN A 82 57.59 13.56 17.10
N GLY A 83 58.76 13.47 16.46
CA GLY A 83 59.66 12.33 16.61
C GLY A 83 60.15 11.72 15.30
N LEU A 84 60.74 12.52 14.41
CA LEU A 84 61.70 12.03 13.41
C LEU A 84 62.90 13.00 13.35
N ASP A 85 63.45 13.29 14.53
CA ASP A 85 64.78 13.87 14.69
C ASP A 85 65.69 12.73 15.17
N HIS A 86 66.31 12.01 14.24
CA HIS A 86 67.57 11.28 14.44
C HIS A 86 68.28 11.09 13.11
#